data_AF-F3AH68-F1
#
_entry.id   AF-F3AH68-F1
#
_cell.length_a   1.000
_cell.length_b   1.000
_cell.length_c   1.000
_cell.angle_alpha   90.00
_cell.angle_beta   90.00
_cell.angle_gamma   90.00
#
_symmetry.space_group_name_H-M   'P 1'
#
loop_
_entity.id
_entity.type
_entity.pdbx_description
1 polymer ?
#
loop_
_entity_poly.entity_id
_entity_poly.type
_entity_poly.pdbx_seq_one_letter_code
_entity_poly.pdbx_strand_id
1 'polypeptide(L)'
;MPYNNEKLRMLCREAKIETFYEYVIQLSEVWFGESSYTPVTSAMEEYILHGGTYGTKDNSIAMEQTRQGGGHVRYIRSRLFMPYKALKMKYPILKKHKYLTPVYQIVRWYKALSGGKLKKYTAEMKLSRHIQPEQLDSAEKLLEALKLNL
;
A
#
# COMPACT_ATOMS: atom_id res chain seq x y z
N MET A 1 23.00 13.38 22.06
CA MET A 1 22.63 14.57 21.28
C MET A 1 21.32 15.12 21.81
N PRO A 2 21.18 16.44 22.02
CA PRO A 2 19.92 17.04 22.43
C PRO A 2 18.89 16.97 21.28
N TYR A 3 17.62 16.83 21.64
CA TYR A 3 16.49 16.86 20.69
C TYR A 3 16.37 18.27 20.07
N ASN A 4 16.20 18.34 18.74
CA ASN A 4 16.05 19.59 18.01
C ASN A 4 14.75 19.56 17.17
N ASN A 5 13.75 20.32 17.62
CA ASN A 5 12.42 20.37 17.02
C ASN A 5 12.42 21.04 15.64
N GLU A 6 13.25 22.07 15.43
CA GLU A 6 13.34 22.75 14.14
C GLU A 6 13.90 21.83 13.06
N LYS A 7 14.95 21.08 13.39
CA LYS A 7 15.53 20.08 12.49
C LYS A 7 14.53 18.98 12.15
N LEU A 8 13.75 18.51 13.12
CA LEU A 8 12.70 17.52 12.89
C LEU A 8 11.65 18.06 11.91
N ARG A 9 11.13 19.27 12.15
CA ARG A 9 10.12 19.89 11.27
C ARG A 9 10.65 20.11 9.85
N MET A 10 11.92 20.51 9.70
CA MET A 10 12.55 20.61 8.39
C MET A 10 12.56 19.27 7.65
N LEU A 11 12.97 18.18 8.31
CA LEU A 11 12.97 16.84 7.71
C LEU A 11 11.54 16.38 7.35
N CYS A 12 10.56 16.65 8.20
CA CYS A 12 9.15 16.33 7.91
C CYS A 12 8.62 17.10 6.69
N ARG A 13 9.03 18.36 6.51
CA ARG A 13 8.68 19.17 5.33
C ARG A 13 9.33 18.64 4.06
N GLU A 14 10.62 18.34 4.10
CA GLU A 14 11.36 17.77 2.96
C GLU A 14 10.75 16.44 2.51
N ALA A 15 10.37 15.59 3.47
CA ALA A 15 9.71 14.31 3.21
C ALA A 15 8.21 14.44 2.88
N LYS A 16 7.62 15.65 2.98
CA LYS A 16 6.18 15.92 2.78
C LYS A 16 5.27 15.12 3.71
N ILE A 17 5.68 14.95 4.96
CA ILE A 17 4.95 14.20 6.01
C ILE A 17 4.59 15.08 7.22
N GLU A 18 4.67 16.42 7.11
CA GLU A 18 4.39 17.33 8.23
C GLU A 18 2.98 17.15 8.80
N THR A 19 1.96 17.06 7.93
CA THR A 19 0.57 16.84 8.36
C THR A 19 0.38 15.48 9.03
N PHE A 20 0.99 14.42 8.49
CA PHE A 20 1.00 13.11 9.12
C PHE A 20 1.65 13.16 10.51
N TYR A 21 2.80 13.82 10.63
CA TYR A 21 3.50 13.99 11.90
C TYR A 21 2.64 14.72 12.94
N GLU A 22 1.95 15.80 12.55
CA GLU A 22 1.05 16.53 13.44
C GLU A 22 -0.08 15.64 13.97
N TYR A 23 -0.70 14.83 13.11
CA TYR A 23 -1.74 13.90 13.54
C TYR A 23 -1.21 12.74 14.41
N VAL A 24 0.03 12.29 14.19
CA VAL A 24 0.66 11.30 15.09
C VAL A 24 0.86 11.88 16.49
N ILE A 25 1.31 13.14 16.59
CA ILE A 25 1.42 13.81 17.88
C ILE A 25 0.06 13.98 18.54
N GLN A 26 -0.96 14.42 17.79
CA GLN A 26 -2.33 14.51 18.32
C GLN A 26 -2.86 13.16 18.80
N LEU A 27 -2.64 12.09 18.03
CA LEU A 27 -3.03 10.74 18.44
C LEU A 27 -2.32 10.32 19.72
N SER A 28 -1.05 10.67 19.90
CA SER A 28 -0.33 10.37 21.13
C SER A 28 -0.92 11.10 22.35
N GLU A 29 -1.38 12.34 22.17
CA GLU A 29 -2.09 13.10 23.22
C GLU A 29 -3.49 12.55 23.52
N VAL A 30 -4.12 11.90 22.54
CA VAL A 30 -5.40 11.18 22.74
C VAL A 30 -5.20 9.86 23.49
N TRP A 31 -4.13 9.12 23.18
CA TRP A 31 -3.85 7.82 23.83
C TRP A 31 -3.26 7.95 25.22
N PHE A 32 -2.37 8.93 25.42
CA PHE A 32 -1.54 9.02 26.62
C PHE A 32 -1.73 10.33 27.39
N GLY A 33 -2.47 11.29 26.83
CA GLY A 33 -2.79 12.57 27.45
C GLY A 33 -4.29 12.68 27.78
N GLU A 34 -4.80 13.91 27.72
CA GLU A 34 -6.20 14.25 28.04
C GLU A 34 -7.00 14.71 26.81
N SER A 35 -6.46 14.54 25.60
CA SER A 35 -7.13 15.02 24.39
C SER A 35 -8.27 14.09 23.96
N SER A 36 -9.36 14.69 23.45
CA SER A 36 -10.49 13.94 22.91
C SER A 36 -10.26 13.49 21.47
N TYR A 37 -10.90 12.37 21.10
CA TYR A 37 -10.89 11.87 19.72
C TYR A 37 -11.47 12.87 18.72
N THR A 38 -10.71 13.10 17.64
CA THR A 38 -11.21 13.66 16.38
C THR A 38 -11.55 12.53 15.38
N PRO A 39 -12.31 12.80 14.31
CA PRO A 39 -12.58 11.80 13.28
C PRO A 39 -11.30 11.20 12.67
N VAL A 40 -10.26 12.02 12.46
CA VAL A 40 -8.99 11.57 11.88
C VAL A 40 -8.20 10.71 12.87
N THR A 41 -8.08 11.13 14.13
CA THR A 41 -7.38 10.35 15.16
C THR A 41 -8.10 9.04 15.47
N SER A 42 -9.43 9.02 15.44
CA SER A 42 -10.23 7.80 15.61
C SER A 42 -9.97 6.81 14.45
N ALA A 43 -10.01 7.30 13.21
CA ALA A 43 -9.69 6.48 12.03
C ALA A 43 -8.23 5.99 12.03
N MET A 44 -7.27 6.81 12.48
CA MET A 44 -5.87 6.40 12.64
C MET A 44 -5.71 5.33 13.71
N GLU A 45 -6.36 5.46 14.85
CA GLU A 45 -6.35 4.44 15.90
C GLU A 45 -6.89 3.13 15.36
N GLU A 46 -8.08 3.17 14.74
CA GLU A 46 -8.71 1.99 14.18
C GLU A 46 -7.78 1.31 13.17
N TYR A 47 -7.16 2.09 12.28
CA TYR A 47 -6.20 1.59 11.30
C TYR A 47 -4.96 0.94 11.94
N ILE A 48 -4.40 1.55 12.99
CA ILE A 48 -3.20 1.03 13.68
C ILE A 48 -3.53 -0.22 14.49
N LEU A 49 -4.60 -0.20 15.28
CA LEU A 49 -4.98 -1.30 16.16
C LEU A 49 -5.49 -2.53 15.38
N HIS A 50 -6.24 -2.33 14.29
CA HIS A 50 -6.65 -3.41 13.41
C HIS A 50 -5.54 -3.90 12.47
N GLY A 51 -4.42 -3.18 12.38
CA GLY A 51 -3.27 -3.56 11.56
C GLY A 51 -2.50 -4.79 12.05
N GLY A 52 -2.62 -5.19 13.32
CA GLY A 52 -1.78 -6.26 13.89
C GLY A 52 -0.29 -5.91 13.89
N THR A 53 0.60 -6.86 14.21
CA THR A 53 2.05 -6.61 14.39
C THR A 53 2.81 -6.27 13.11
N TYR A 54 2.29 -6.61 11.93
CA TYR A 54 2.96 -6.39 10.64
C TYR A 54 2.04 -5.84 9.54
N GLY A 55 0.80 -5.45 9.88
CA GLY A 55 -0.25 -5.22 8.89
C GLY A 55 -1.08 -6.49 8.62
N THR A 56 -2.37 -6.32 8.40
CA THR A 56 -3.24 -7.36 7.85
C THR A 56 -3.13 -7.39 6.33
N LYS A 57 -3.38 -8.56 5.73
CA LYS A 57 -3.39 -8.66 4.25
C LYS A 57 -4.47 -7.78 3.63
N ASP A 58 -5.60 -7.61 4.31
CA ASP A 58 -6.70 -6.77 3.86
C ASP A 58 -6.27 -5.29 3.80
N ASN A 59 -5.65 -4.76 4.87
CA ASN A 59 -5.13 -3.38 4.88
C ASN A 59 -4.02 -3.18 3.84
N SER A 60 -3.12 -4.16 3.68
CA SER A 60 -2.07 -4.12 2.66
C SER A 60 -2.62 -4.05 1.25
N ILE A 61 -3.63 -4.87 0.93
CA ILE A 61 -4.25 -4.89 -0.39
C ILE A 61 -5.07 -3.62 -0.58
N ALA A 62 -5.78 -3.13 0.43
CA ALA A 62 -6.53 -1.88 0.39
C ALA A 62 -5.60 -0.70 0.06
N MET A 63 -4.49 -0.55 0.79
CA MET A 63 -3.46 0.46 0.51
C MET A 63 -2.88 0.36 -0.91
N GLU A 64 -2.60 -0.86 -1.39
CA GLU A 64 -2.07 -1.05 -2.74
C GLU A 64 -3.12 -0.72 -3.82
N GLN A 65 -4.40 -0.99 -3.56
CA GLN A 65 -5.50 -0.61 -4.44
C GLN A 65 -5.71 0.91 -4.46
N THR A 66 -5.73 1.58 -3.31
CA THR A 66 -5.82 3.05 -3.21
C THR A 66 -4.67 3.72 -3.94
N ARG A 67 -3.43 3.26 -3.73
CA ARG A 67 -2.24 3.73 -4.48
C ARG A 67 -2.37 3.55 -5.99
N GLN A 68 -3.02 2.48 -6.44
CA GLN A 68 -3.23 2.22 -7.87
C GLN A 68 -4.49 2.92 -8.42
N GLY A 69 -5.21 3.72 -7.63
CA GLY A 69 -6.40 4.48 -8.04
C GLY A 69 -7.72 3.72 -7.90
N GLY A 70 -7.92 3.02 -6.77
CA GLY A 70 -9.22 2.54 -6.29
C GLY A 70 -9.87 1.37 -7.05
N GLY A 71 -9.25 0.87 -8.12
CA GLY A 71 -9.88 -0.13 -8.99
C GLY A 71 -9.36 -1.56 -8.81
N HIS A 72 -10.22 -2.48 -8.38
CA HIS A 72 -9.95 -3.93 -8.35
C HIS A 72 -9.43 -4.47 -9.70
N VAL A 73 -9.99 -3.98 -10.82
CA VAL A 73 -9.54 -4.36 -12.18
C VAL A 73 -8.13 -3.88 -12.48
N ARG A 74 -7.77 -2.67 -12.04
CA ARG A 74 -6.43 -2.09 -12.25
C ARG A 74 -5.39 -2.83 -11.41
N TYR A 75 -5.74 -3.18 -10.17
CA TYR A 75 -4.96 -4.04 -9.29
C TYR A 75 -4.70 -5.42 -9.89
N ILE A 76 -5.74 -6.08 -10.41
CA ILE A 76 -5.57 -7.37 -11.09
C ILE A 76 -4.72 -7.23 -12.35
N ARG A 77 -4.92 -6.18 -13.15
CA ARG A 77 -4.17 -5.95 -14.39
C ARG A 77 -2.67 -5.77 -14.12
N SER A 78 -2.29 -4.99 -13.10
CA SER A 78 -0.87 -4.79 -12.75
C SER A 78 -0.19 -6.08 -12.27
N ARG A 79 -0.95 -6.99 -11.66
CA ARG A 79 -0.47 -8.31 -11.23
C ARG A 79 -0.35 -9.31 -12.38
N LEU A 80 -1.34 -9.33 -13.27
CA LEU A 80 -1.37 -10.20 -14.46
C LEU A 80 -0.38 -9.76 -15.54
N PHE A 81 -0.17 -8.46 -15.68
CA PHE A 81 0.76 -7.85 -16.64
C PHE A 81 1.86 -7.10 -15.92
N MET A 82 2.98 -7.80 -15.73
CA MET A 82 4.16 -7.25 -15.07
C MET A 82 4.81 -6.19 -15.96
N PRO A 83 5.21 -5.02 -15.43
CA PRO A 83 5.88 -4.00 -16.22
C PRO A 83 7.21 -4.54 -16.77
N TYR A 84 7.53 -4.14 -18.01
CA TYR A 84 8.74 -4.59 -18.72
C TYR A 84 10.02 -4.40 -17.90
N LYS A 85 10.13 -3.32 -17.11
CA LYS A 85 11.27 -3.07 -16.22
C LYS A 85 11.50 -4.22 -15.23
N ALA A 86 10.44 -4.71 -14.59
CA ALA A 86 10.54 -5.83 -13.65
C ALA A 86 10.77 -7.16 -14.38
N LEU A 87 10.16 -7.37 -15.55
CA LEU A 87 10.35 -8.57 -16.35
C LEU A 87 11.80 -8.69 -16.87
N LYS A 88 12.41 -7.56 -17.25
CA LYS A 88 13.80 -7.42 -17.68
C LYS A 88 14.82 -7.77 -16.60
N MET A 89 14.49 -7.55 -15.32
CA MET A 89 15.34 -7.95 -14.19
C MET A 89 15.41 -9.46 -14.04
N LYS A 90 14.28 -10.15 -14.30
CA LYS A 90 14.20 -11.62 -14.20
C LYS A 90 14.70 -12.34 -15.45
N TYR A 91 14.49 -11.74 -16.62
CA TYR A 91 14.88 -12.30 -17.91
C TYR A 91 15.74 -11.28 -18.67
N PRO A 92 17.07 -11.27 -18.47
CA PRO A 92 17.95 -10.29 -19.10
C PRO A 92 17.99 -10.41 -20.63
N ILE A 93 17.54 -11.52 -21.21
CA ILE A 93 17.38 -11.70 -22.66
C ILE A 93 16.42 -10.65 -23.24
N LEU A 94 15.45 -10.18 -22.45
CA LEU A 94 14.55 -9.09 -22.83
C LEU A 94 15.28 -7.76 -23.01
N LYS A 95 16.46 -7.52 -22.39
CA LYS A 95 17.24 -6.29 -22.60
C LYS A 95 17.58 -6.09 -24.08
N LYS A 96 17.89 -7.19 -24.78
CA LYS A 96 18.32 -7.22 -26.18
C LYS A 96 17.14 -7.41 -27.13
N HIS A 97 16.15 -8.22 -26.76
CA HIS A 97 15.00 -8.55 -27.60
C HIS A 97 13.68 -8.17 -26.92
N LYS A 98 13.29 -6.90 -27.05
CA LYS A 98 12.06 -6.34 -26.45
C LYS A 98 10.79 -7.03 -26.99
N TYR A 99 10.79 -7.50 -28.23
CA TYR A 99 9.63 -8.16 -28.85
C TYR A 99 9.31 -9.54 -28.23
N LEU A 100 10.21 -10.14 -27.44
CA LEU A 100 9.95 -11.40 -26.72
C LEU A 100 9.14 -11.20 -25.44
N THR A 101 8.85 -9.96 -25.04
CA THR A 101 8.05 -9.63 -23.84
C THR A 101 6.74 -10.45 -23.72
N PRO A 102 5.87 -10.53 -24.75
CA PRO A 102 4.64 -11.32 -24.67
C PRO A 102 4.90 -12.82 -24.41
N VAL A 103 5.94 -13.40 -25.03
CA VAL A 103 6.28 -14.82 -24.86
C VAL A 103 6.67 -15.11 -23.40
N TYR A 104 7.54 -14.26 -22.82
CA TYR A 104 7.96 -14.42 -21.43
C TYR A 104 6.84 -14.17 -20.43
N GLN A 105 5.83 -13.38 -20.80
CA GLN A 105 4.63 -13.19 -20.00
C GLN A 105 3.79 -14.47 -19.92
N ILE A 106 3.65 -15.20 -21.05
CA ILE A 106 2.96 -16.49 -21.11
C ILE A 106 3.73 -17.56 -20.33
N VAL A 107 5.06 -17.65 -20.51
CA VAL A 107 5.91 -18.58 -19.75
C VAL A 107 5.78 -18.33 -18.23
N ARG A 108 5.66 -17.06 -17.83
CA ARG A 108 5.44 -16.68 -16.43
C ARG A 108 4.10 -17.20 -15.92
N TRP A 109 3.02 -17.02 -16.69
CA TRP A 109 1.72 -17.55 -16.32
C TRP A 109 1.76 -19.07 -16.21
N TYR A 110 2.36 -19.77 -17.18
CA TYR A 110 2.51 -21.23 -17.13
C TYR A 110 3.27 -21.70 -15.88
N LYS A 111 4.39 -21.05 -15.52
CA LYS A 111 5.12 -21.35 -14.27
C LYS A 111 4.34 -21.01 -13.00
N ALA A 112 3.48 -19.98 -13.04
CA ALA A 112 2.59 -19.65 -11.93
C ALA A 112 1.43 -20.64 -11.80
N LEU A 113 1.00 -21.25 -12.91
CA LEU A 113 0.00 -22.32 -12.95
C LEU A 113 0.56 -23.66 -12.43
N SER A 114 1.81 -24.00 -12.73
CA SER A 114 2.40 -25.29 -12.31
C SER A 114 3.02 -25.29 -10.92
N GLY A 115 3.54 -24.16 -10.44
CA GLY A 115 4.01 -24.02 -9.06
C GLY A 115 2.87 -23.57 -8.17
N GLY A 116 2.71 -24.13 -6.95
CA GLY A 116 1.64 -23.82 -5.97
C GLY A 116 1.42 -22.35 -5.56
N LYS A 117 2.08 -21.40 -6.23
CA LYS A 117 1.81 -19.96 -6.25
C LYS A 117 0.40 -19.65 -6.77
N LEU A 118 -0.19 -20.47 -7.63
CA LEU A 118 -1.59 -20.33 -8.05
C LEU A 118 -2.55 -20.27 -6.86
N LYS A 119 -2.37 -21.15 -5.86
CA LYS A 119 -3.17 -21.17 -4.63
C LYS A 119 -3.03 -19.86 -3.84
N LYS A 120 -1.83 -19.28 -3.82
CA LYS A 120 -1.56 -17.96 -3.22
C LYS A 120 -2.26 -16.85 -3.99
N TYR A 121 -2.18 -16.85 -5.33
CA TYR A 121 -2.90 -15.89 -6.18
C TYR A 121 -4.42 -15.98 -6.03
N THR A 122 -4.99 -17.19 -5.98
CA THR A 122 -6.43 -17.36 -5.77
C THR A 122 -6.87 -16.97 -4.36
N ALA A 123 -6.02 -17.19 -3.35
CA ALA A 123 -6.29 -16.74 -1.99
C ALA A 123 -6.23 -15.20 -1.88
N GLU A 124 -5.23 -14.57 -2.51
CA GLU A 124 -5.12 -13.10 -2.64
C GLU A 124 -6.32 -12.51 -3.41
N MET A 125 -6.76 -13.15 -4.50
CA MET A 125 -7.93 -12.70 -5.28
C MET A 125 -9.25 -12.84 -4.53
N LYS A 126 -9.41 -13.90 -3.72
CA LYS A 126 -10.59 -14.03 -2.86
C LYS A 126 -10.60 -12.94 -1.81
N LEU A 127 -9.45 -12.69 -1.17
CA LEU A 127 -9.29 -11.57 -0.24
C LEU A 127 -9.63 -10.24 -0.90
N SER A 128 -9.04 -9.94 -2.07
CA SER A 128 -9.25 -8.65 -2.76
C SER A 128 -10.68 -8.42 -3.23
N ARG A 129 -11.45 -9.49 -3.47
CA ARG A 129 -12.89 -9.42 -3.77
C ARG A 129 -13.75 -9.19 -2.53
N HIS A 130 -13.30 -9.63 -1.36
CA HIS A 130 -14.02 -9.49 -0.10
C HIS A 130 -13.68 -8.19 0.64
N ILE A 131 -12.66 -7.45 0.20
CA ILE A 131 -12.42 -6.10 0.70
C ILE A 131 -13.64 -5.25 0.35
N GLN A 132 -14.34 -4.83 1.39
CA GLN A 132 -15.51 -3.97 1.26
C GLN A 132 -15.08 -2.64 0.62
N PRO A 133 -15.87 -2.07 -0.31
CA PRO A 133 -15.61 -0.74 -0.86
C PRO A 133 -15.50 0.32 0.26
N GLU A 134 -16.17 0.10 1.39
CA GLU A 134 -16.08 0.92 2.60
C GLU A 134 -14.65 0.98 3.19
N GLN A 135 -13.91 -0.14 3.19
CA GLN A 135 -12.53 -0.20 3.71
C GLN A 135 -11.56 0.54 2.77
N LEU A 136 -11.81 0.48 1.46
CA LEU A 136 -11.05 1.23 0.46
C LEU A 136 -11.31 2.73 0.57
N ASP A 137 -12.57 3.12 0.70
CA ASP A 137 -13.00 4.51 0.88
C ASP A 137 -12.47 5.10 2.20
N SER A 138 -12.49 4.33 3.28
CA SER A 138 -11.93 4.73 4.58
C SER A 138 -10.41 4.91 4.50
N ALA A 139 -9.71 4.00 3.84
CA ALA A 139 -8.27 4.09 3.58
C ALA A 139 -7.90 5.33 2.74
N GLU A 140 -8.66 5.60 1.68
CA GLU A 140 -8.44 6.74 0.79
C GLU A 140 -8.68 8.07 1.52
N LYS A 141 -9.80 8.18 2.24
CA LYS A 141 -10.11 9.34 3.09
C LYS A 141 -9.06 9.58 4.16
N LEU A 142 -8.55 8.51 4.79
CA LEU A 142 -7.50 8.62 5.79
C LEU A 142 -6.19 9.15 5.16
N LEU A 143 -5.76 8.60 4.02
CA LEU A 143 -4.56 9.07 3.32
C LEU A 143 -4.69 10.52 2.85
N GLU A 144 -5.88 10.91 2.36
CA GLU A 144 -6.19 12.28 1.95
C GLU A 144 -6.15 13.24 3.15
N ALA A 145 -6.77 12.88 4.28
CA ALA A 145 -6.73 13.66 5.51
C ALA A 145 -5.31 13.85 6.03
N LEU A 146 -4.46 12.84 5.89
CA LEU A 146 -3.04 12.88 6.27
C LEU A 146 -2.15 13.59 5.23
N LYS A 147 -2.72 14.01 4.09
CA LYS A 147 -2.02 14.61 2.94
C LYS A 147 -0.86 13.76 2.41
N LEU A 148 -1.02 12.45 2.44
CA LEU A 148 -0.02 11.51 1.94
C LEU A 148 -0.30 11.21 0.46
N ASN A 149 0.53 11.75 -0.43
CA ASN A 149 0.49 11.41 -1.85
C ASN A 149 1.27 10.10 -2.10
N LEU A 150 0.60 9.03 -2.55
CA LEU A 150 1.16 7.69 -2.80
C LEU A 150 1.47 7.39 -4.29
#